data_AF-A0A7W0NUU5-F1
#
_entry.id   AF-A0A7W0NUU5-F1
#
_cell.length_a   1.000
_cell.length_b   1.000
_cell.length_c   1.000
_cell.angle_alpha   90.00
_cell.angle_beta   90.00
_cell.angle_gamma   90.00
#
_symmetry.space_group_name_H-M   'P 1'
#
loop_
_entity.id
_entity.type
_entity.pdbx_description
1 polymer ?
#
loop_
_entity_poly.entity_id
_entity_poly.type
_entity_poly.pdbx_seq_one_letter_code
_entity_poly.pdbx_strand_id
1 'polypeptide(L)'
;VQPTYDEMFHFYEGLASVKKDGKYGFIDTSGKLVIAPAFDKAGVFSRGLAAVIMDGNVGYINKKGELVIKAIFDETQGGSWSDFEVANP
;
A
#
# COMPACT_ATOMS: atom_id res chain seq x y z
N VAL A 1 23.17 2.03 -17.13
CA VAL A 1 22.52 2.32 -15.84
C VAL A 1 21.40 1.32 -15.67
N GLN A 2 21.44 0.47 -14.63
CA GLN A 2 20.34 -0.47 -14.38
C GLN A 2 19.11 0.34 -13.91
N PRO A 3 17.91 0.09 -14.42
CA PRO A 3 16.72 0.73 -13.87
C PRO A 3 16.59 0.33 -12.40
N THR A 4 16.47 1.32 -11.52
CA THR A 4 16.41 1.10 -10.06
C THR A 4 15.10 0.42 -9.63
N TYR A 5 14.09 0.44 -10.51
CA TYR A 5 12.75 -0.10 -10.31
C TYR A 5 12.30 -0.83 -11.57
N ASP A 6 11.59 -1.94 -11.37
CA ASP A 6 11.09 -2.82 -12.43
C ASP A 6 9.84 -2.22 -13.09
N GLU A 7 8.98 -1.58 -12.30
CA GLU A 7 7.75 -0.92 -12.74
C GLU A 7 7.55 0.37 -11.91
N MET A 8 7.05 1.42 -12.55
CA MET A 8 6.68 2.69 -11.89
C MET A 8 5.31 3.13 -12.38
N PHE A 9 4.42 3.45 -11.45
CA PHE A 9 3.10 4.01 -11.75
C PHE A 9 3.13 5.54 -11.74
N HIS A 10 2.12 6.16 -12.34
CA HIS A 10 1.98 7.61 -12.34
C HIS A 10 1.88 8.17 -10.92
N PHE A 11 2.44 9.37 -10.71
CA PHE A 11 2.28 10.10 -9.47
C PHE A 11 0.82 10.51 -9.26
N TYR A 12 0.25 10.10 -8.13
CA TYR A 12 -1.03 10.59 -7.63
C TYR A 12 -0.85 11.16 -6.22
N GLU A 13 -1.32 12.39 -6.04
CA GLU A 13 -1.17 13.15 -4.79
C GLU A 13 0.28 13.25 -4.24
N GLY A 14 1.26 13.25 -5.13
CA GLY A 14 2.68 13.38 -4.79
C GLY A 14 3.43 12.07 -4.54
N LEU A 15 2.77 10.91 -4.67
CA LEU A 15 3.39 9.59 -4.51
C LEU A 15 3.13 8.69 -5.72
N ALA A 16 4.10 7.86 -6.06
CA ALA A 16 3.98 6.82 -7.07
C ALA A 16 4.36 5.46 -6.48
N SER A 17 3.61 4.41 -6.82
CA SER A 17 4.01 3.05 -6.49
C SER A 17 5.13 2.61 -7.43
N VAL A 18 6.12 1.94 -6.85
CA VAL A 18 7.26 1.37 -7.57
C VAL A 18 7.43 -0.08 -7.20
N LYS A 19 7.81 -0.90 -8.18
CA LYS A 19 8.14 -2.30 -7.98
C LYS A 19 9.65 -2.47 -7.97
N LYS A 20 10.14 -3.21 -6.99
CA LYS A 20 11.54 -3.60 -6.87
C LYS A 20 11.63 -4.98 -6.25
N ASP A 21 12.41 -5.87 -6.86
CA ASP A 21 12.64 -7.23 -6.36
C ASP A 21 11.33 -8.02 -6.16
N GLY A 22 10.33 -7.74 -6.99
CA GLY A 22 9.01 -8.38 -6.91
C GLY A 22 8.07 -7.82 -5.84
N LYS A 23 8.49 -6.83 -5.06
CA LYS A 23 7.65 -6.14 -4.05
C LYS A 23 7.37 -4.70 -4.45
N TYR A 24 6.28 -4.16 -3.96
CA TYR A 24 5.85 -2.79 -4.20
C TYR A 24 6.15 -1.91 -3.00
N GLY A 25 6.66 -0.71 -3.29
CA GLY A 25 6.85 0.40 -2.36
C GLY A 25 6.36 1.70 -2.99
N PHE A 26 6.71 2.84 -2.39
CA PHE A 26 6.31 4.15 -2.88
C PHE A 26 7.45 5.16 -2.84
N ILE A 27 7.50 5.99 -3.87
CA ILE A 27 8.43 7.12 -3.99
C ILE A 27 7.68 8.43 -4.05
N ASP A 28 8.36 9.51 -3.67
CA ASP A 28 7.89 10.87 -3.90
C ASP A 28 8.26 11.38 -5.31
N THR A 29 7.79 12.58 -5.65
CA THR A 29 8.08 13.25 -6.93
C THR A 29 9.56 13.57 -7.15
N SER A 30 10.40 13.52 -6.11
CA SER A 30 11.86 13.65 -6.23
C SER A 30 12.55 12.33 -6.56
N GLY A 31 11.80 11.21 -6.57
CA GLY A 31 12.33 9.86 -6.75
C GLY A 31 12.84 9.24 -5.46
N LYS A 32 12.62 9.88 -4.31
CA LYS A 32 13.05 9.36 -3.01
C LYS A 32 12.06 8.32 -2.52
N LEU A 33 12.58 7.21 -2.01
CA LEU A 33 11.77 6.16 -1.39
C LEU A 33 11.13 6.69 -0.10
N VAL A 34 9.80 6.71 -0.08
CA VAL A 34 8.98 7.08 1.08
C VAL A 34 8.55 5.84 1.84
N ILE A 35 8.15 4.80 1.10
CA ILE A 35 7.70 3.53 1.67
C ILE A 35 8.52 2.42 1.01
N ALA A 36 9.22 1.64 1.83
CA ALA A 36 10.06 0.56 1.34
C ALA A 36 9.23 -0.52 0.62
N PRO A 37 9.79 -1.19 -0.40
CA PRO A 37 9.11 -2.30 -1.06
C PRO A 37 8.84 -3.43 -0.06
N ALA A 38 7.56 -3.63 0.27
CA ALA A 38 7.11 -4.64 1.23
C ALA A 38 5.81 -5.32 0.81
N PHE A 39 5.06 -4.72 -0.11
CA PHE A 39 3.74 -5.18 -0.52
C PHE A 39 3.83 -6.12 -1.72
N ASP A 40 2.95 -7.12 -1.81
CA ASP A 40 2.83 -7.98 -3.00
C ASP A 40 2.26 -7.22 -4.19
N LYS A 41 1.32 -6.31 -3.91
CA LYS A 41 0.76 -5.36 -4.86
C LYS A 41 0.49 -4.04 -4.17
N ALA A 42 0.62 -2.93 -4.90
CA ALA A 42 0.22 -1.62 -4.43
C ALA A 42 -0.49 -0.84 -5.53
N GLY A 43 -1.63 -0.24 -5.17
CA GLY A 43 -2.36 0.68 -6.03
C GLY A 43 -1.81 2.10 -5.96
N VAL A 44 -2.55 3.03 -6.57
CA VAL A 44 -2.25 4.47 -6.48
C VAL A 44 -2.85 5.07 -5.22
N PHE A 45 -2.27 6.17 -4.75
CA PHE A 45 -2.88 6.99 -3.70
C PHE A 45 -4.11 7.73 -4.24
N SER A 46 -5.20 7.68 -3.47
CA SER A 46 -6.42 8.44 -3.73
C SER A 46 -7.07 8.79 -2.39
N ARG A 47 -7.40 10.07 -2.19
CA ARG A 47 -7.97 10.59 -0.94
C ARG A 47 -7.09 10.28 0.28
N GLY A 48 -5.77 10.34 0.11
CA GLY A 48 -4.81 10.05 1.18
C GLY A 48 -4.58 8.57 1.52
N LEU A 49 -5.24 7.63 0.84
CA LEU A 49 -5.09 6.19 1.05
C LEU A 49 -4.65 5.47 -0.23
N ALA A 50 -3.88 4.39 -0.08
CA ALA A 50 -3.55 3.47 -1.16
C ALA A 50 -3.90 2.03 -0.75
N ALA A 51 -4.55 1.30 -1.66
CA ALA A 51 -4.79 -0.12 -1.46
C ALA A 51 -3.48 -0.91 -1.67
N VAL A 52 -3.18 -1.81 -0.75
CA VAL A 52 -2.02 -2.71 -0.80
C VAL A 52 -2.46 -4.14 -0.55
N ILE A 53 -1.67 -5.09 -1.04
CA ILE A 53 -1.84 -6.51 -0.73
C ILE A 53 -0.59 -7.00 -0.01
N MET A 54 -0.80 -7.68 1.11
CA MET A 54 0.24 -8.34 1.90
C MET A 54 -0.23 -9.75 2.25
N ASP A 55 0.54 -10.76 1.86
CA ASP A 55 0.28 -12.16 2.19
C ASP A 55 -1.14 -12.59 1.79
N GLY A 56 -1.60 -12.12 0.63
CA GLY A 56 -2.95 -12.38 0.11
C GLY A 56 -4.08 -11.55 0.73
N ASN A 57 -3.81 -10.74 1.76
CA ASN A 57 -4.79 -9.87 2.41
C ASN A 57 -4.76 -8.46 1.82
N VAL A 58 -5.93 -7.84 1.66
CA VAL A 58 -6.05 -6.44 1.22
C VAL A 58 -5.93 -5.52 2.44
N GLY A 59 -5.21 -4.42 2.28
CA GLY A 59 -5.14 -3.36 3.28
C GLY A 59 -5.12 -1.99 2.64
N TYR A 60 -5.31 -0.95 3.44
CA TYR A 60 -5.14 0.44 3.01
C TYR A 60 -4.07 1.09 3.87
N ILE A 61 -3.11 1.74 3.22
CA ILE A 61 -2.06 2.51 3.88
C ILE A 61 -2.28 4.00 3.66
N ASN A 62 -1.80 4.82 4.59
CA ASN A 62 -1.69 6.26 4.39
C ASN A 62 -0.37 6.64 3.69
N LYS A 63 -0.18 7.94 3.42
CA LYS A 63 1.03 8.48 2.76
C LYS A 63 2.34 8.27 3.51
N LYS A 64 2.28 7.92 4.80
CA LYS A 64 3.46 7.56 5.61
C LYS A 64 3.79 6.07 5.55
N GLY A 65 2.95 5.27 4.89
CA GLY A 65 3.07 3.81 4.86
C GLY A 65 2.47 3.11 6.05
N GLU A 66 1.73 3.82 6.90
CA GLU A 66 1.05 3.23 8.05
C GLU A 66 -0.24 2.54 7.56
N LEU A 67 -0.46 1.30 7.99
CA LEU A 67 -1.67 0.55 7.68
C LEU A 67 -2.84 1.13 8.47
N VAL A 68 -3.82 1.70 7.76
CA VAL A 68 -5.02 2.33 8.34
C VAL A 68 -6.19 1.35 8.41
N ILE A 69 -6.30 0.45 7.42
CA ILE A 69 -7.37 -0.55 7.37
C ILE A 69 -6.73 -1.88 6.99
N LYS A 70 -6.92 -2.90 7.82
CA LYS A 70 -6.57 -4.29 7.49
C LYS A 70 -7.86 -5.02 7.13
N ALA A 71 -8.03 -5.42 5.88
CA ALA A 71 -9.08 -6.38 5.53
C ALA A 71 -8.56 -7.77 5.86
N ILE A 72 -8.96 -8.30 7.00
CA ILE A 72 -8.76 -9.71 7.33
C ILE A 72 -9.90 -10.46 6.65
N PHE A 73 -9.61 -11.13 5.53
CA PHE A 73 -10.55 -12.13 5.01
C PHE A 73 -10.37 -13.38 5.87
N ASP A 74 -11.02 -13.41 7.02
CA ASP A 74 -11.17 -14.64 7.78
C ASP A 74 -12.25 -15.48 7.08
N GLU A 75 -11.83 -16.55 6.40
CA GLU A 75 -12.72 -17.47 5.71
C GLU A 75 -13.57 -18.30 6.70
N THR A 76 -13.43 -18.11 8.02
CA THR A 76 -14.00 -19.05 8.99
C THR A 76 -15.28 -18.66 9.70
N GLN A 77 -15.75 -17.41 9.79
CA GLN A 77 -17.11 -17.16 10.33
C GLN A 77 -17.79 -15.97 9.66
N GLY A 78 -19.11 -16.09 9.45
CA GLY A 78 -19.97 -15.01 8.98
C GLY A 78 -19.76 -13.75 9.82
N GLY A 79 -18.94 -12.84 9.31
CA GLY A 79 -18.44 -11.70 10.05
C GLY A 79 -19.50 -10.64 10.21
N SER A 80 -19.98 -10.48 11.44
CA SER A 80 -20.60 -9.25 11.91
C SER A 80 -19.67 -8.08 11.61
N TRP A 81 -20.21 -7.01 11.04
CA TRP A 81 -19.53 -5.77 10.66
C TRP A 81 -19.05 -4.94 11.87
N SER A 82 -18.68 -5.56 12.99
CA SER A 82 -18.51 -4.87 14.27
C SER A 82 -17.08 -4.49 14.64
N ASP A 83 -16.05 -5.09 14.05
CA ASP A 83 -14.65 -4.87 14.48
C ASP A 83 -13.80 -4.11 13.46
N PHE A 84 -14.36 -3.06 12.86
CA PHE A 84 -13.51 -1.98 12.34
C PHE A 84 -12.94 -1.20 13.53
N GLU A 85 -11.88 -1.71 14.17
CA GLU A 85 -10.98 -0.85 14.93
C GLU A 85 -10.28 0.07 13.92
N VAL A 86 -10.93 1.20 13.64
CA VAL A 86 -10.24 2.36 13.09
C VAL A 86 -9.27 2.79 14.18
N ALA A 87 -8.00 2.43 14.03
CA ALA A 87 -6.92 3.04 14.79
C ALA A 87 -6.92 4.54 14.47
N ASN A 88 -7.65 5.30 15.27
CA ASN A 88 -7.67 6.76 15.21
C ASN A 88 -6.79 7.27 16.38
N PRO A 89 -5.88 8.22 16.13
CA PRO A 89 -4.93 8.72 17.14
C PRO A 89 -5.61 9.50 18.28
#